data_AF-A0A7W0Q8Z0-F1
#
_entry.id   AF-A0A7W0Q8Z0-F1
#
_cell.length_a   1.000
_cell.length_b   1.000
_cell.length_c   1.000
_cell.angle_alpha   90.00
_cell.angle_beta   90.00
_cell.angle_gamma   90.00
#
_symmetry.space_group_name_H-M   'P 1'
#
loop_
_entity.id
_entity.type
_entity.pdbx_description
1 polymer ?
#
loop_
_entity_poly.entity_id
_entity_poly.type
_entity_poly.pdbx_seq_one_letter_code
_entity_poly.pdbx_strand_id
1 'polypeptide(L)'
;MTDVLLRSTTSLCATCKRATPAEIWRTGDRVVMRKICDAHGPSEVVVSPNADWYEHVVGFAPLLTPPEARKPVAQGCPFDCGPCTSHEQQAQLPIVPITSACNLDCPICYTHNKNEGAFHMTDAQLTAILGHLRAADPERRIINITGGEPTQHPQFERLIERCVEEGIHRITVSTHGLRFLKDERLLERLARLGARIVLSFDSFKPE
;
A
#
# COMPACT_ATOMS: atom_id res chain seq x y z
N MET A 1 11.11 16.16 -32.47
CA MET A 1 10.59 14.82 -32.16
C MET A 1 9.13 14.98 -31.83
N THR A 2 8.25 14.24 -32.50
CA THR A 2 6.81 14.33 -32.31
C THR A 2 6.42 13.53 -31.07
N ASP A 3 5.50 14.05 -30.27
CA ASP A 3 4.96 13.29 -29.14
C ASP A 3 4.20 12.06 -29.64
N VAL A 4 4.33 10.94 -28.93
CA VAL A 4 3.65 9.68 -29.24
C VAL A 4 2.71 9.31 -28.11
N LEU A 5 1.43 9.11 -28.43
CA LEU A 5 0.44 8.63 -27.46
C LEU A 5 0.73 7.15 -27.15
N LEU A 6 0.98 6.83 -25.89
CA LEU A 6 1.23 5.46 -25.43
C LEU A 6 -0.06 4.76 -25.01
N ARG A 7 -0.92 5.43 -24.24
CA ARG A 7 -2.24 4.91 -23.82
C ARG A 7 -3.16 5.98 -23.26
N SER A 8 -4.46 5.74 -23.30
CA SER A 8 -5.47 6.51 -22.56
C SER A 8 -5.78 5.86 -21.21
N THR A 9 -6.13 6.66 -20.22
CA THR A 9 -6.44 6.23 -18.85
C THR A 9 -7.34 7.25 -18.14
N THR A 10 -7.65 7.00 -16.88
CA THR A 10 -8.33 7.94 -16.00
C THR A 10 -7.37 8.37 -14.89
N SER A 11 -7.30 9.67 -14.62
CA SER A 11 -6.51 10.25 -13.52
C SER A 11 -7.43 11.01 -12.57
N LEU A 12 -6.86 11.53 -11.48
CA LEU A 12 -7.50 12.53 -10.63
C LEU A 12 -7.01 13.95 -10.94
N CYS A 13 -7.91 14.92 -10.85
CA CYS A 13 -7.56 16.35 -10.83
C CYS A 13 -6.70 16.65 -9.60
N ALA A 14 -5.62 17.42 -9.75
CA ALA A 14 -4.75 17.77 -8.63
C ALA A 14 -5.46 18.63 -7.56
N THR A 15 -6.47 19.41 -7.97
CA THR A 15 -7.22 20.33 -7.10
C THR A 15 -8.45 19.68 -6.49
N CYS A 16 -9.47 19.36 -7.30
CA CYS A 16 -10.75 18.85 -6.77
C CYS A 16 -10.82 17.33 -6.61
N LYS A 17 -9.77 16.59 -6.97
CA LYS A 17 -9.68 15.12 -6.86
C LYS A 17 -10.77 14.34 -7.60
N ARG A 18 -11.57 14.96 -8.48
CA ARG A 18 -12.49 14.26 -9.37
C ARG A 18 -11.73 13.46 -10.43
N ALA A 19 -12.33 12.34 -10.87
CA ALA A 19 -11.85 11.58 -12.01
C ALA A 19 -11.87 12.46 -13.29
N THR A 20 -10.86 12.31 -14.12
CA THR A 20 -10.65 13.09 -15.35
C THR A 20 -10.00 12.20 -16.41
N PRO A 21 -10.42 12.32 -17.69
CA PRO A 21 -9.72 11.67 -18.80
C PRO A 21 -8.26 12.08 -18.82
N ALA A 22 -7.38 11.11 -19.03
CA ALA A 22 -5.96 11.33 -19.10
C ALA A 22 -5.31 10.47 -20.19
N GLU A 23 -4.17 10.93 -20.68
CA GLU A 23 -3.40 10.27 -21.71
C GLU A 23 -1.93 10.25 -21.29
N ILE A 24 -1.28 9.12 -21.53
CA ILE A 24 0.14 8.93 -21.31
C ILE A 24 0.87 9.12 -22.64
N TRP A 25 1.80 10.05 -22.68
CA TRP A 25 2.54 10.45 -23.87
C TRP A 25 4.04 10.25 -23.67
N ARG A 26 4.72 9.75 -24.70
CA ARG A 26 6.16 9.90 -24.84
C ARG A 26 6.45 11.28 -25.42
N THR A 27 7.26 12.06 -24.70
CA THR A 27 7.67 13.42 -25.08
C THR A 27 9.19 13.52 -24.94
N GLY A 28 9.90 13.33 -26.06
CA GLY A 28 11.36 13.19 -26.04
C GLY A 28 11.80 11.98 -25.22
N ASP A 29 12.66 12.21 -24.22
CA ASP A 29 13.21 11.17 -23.35
C ASP A 29 12.35 10.87 -22.11
N ARG A 30 11.20 11.54 -21.95
CA ARG A 30 10.32 11.38 -20.79
C ARG A 30 8.94 10.88 -21.17
N VAL A 31 8.23 10.37 -20.18
CA VAL A 31 6.80 10.05 -20.24
C VAL A 31 6.03 11.04 -19.40
N VAL A 32 5.03 11.67 -20.00
CA VAL A 32 4.15 12.63 -19.35
C VAL A 32 2.71 12.14 -19.37
N MET A 33 1.95 12.45 -18.32
CA MET A 33 0.50 12.28 -18.29
C MET A 33 -0.15 13.64 -18.50
N ARG A 34 -0.96 13.75 -19.54
CA ARG A 34 -1.79 14.92 -19.84
C ARG A 34 -3.22 14.62 -19.42
N LYS A 35 -3.87 15.54 -18.72
CA LYS A 35 -5.24 15.36 -18.20
C LYS A 35 -6.01 16.67 -18.26
N ILE A 36 -7.32 16.59 -18.47
CA ILE A 36 -8.18 17.78 -18.64
C ILE A 36 -9.36 17.70 -17.69
N CYS A 37 -9.36 18.58 -16.68
CA CYS A 37 -10.48 18.69 -15.74
C CYS A 37 -11.44 19.79 -16.19
N ASP A 38 -12.72 19.48 -16.30
CA ASP A 38 -13.76 20.44 -16.74
C ASP A 38 -13.80 21.74 -15.92
N ALA A 39 -13.37 21.71 -14.66
CA ALA A 39 -13.35 22.88 -13.77
C ALA A 39 -11.98 23.57 -13.63
N HIS A 40 -10.88 22.86 -13.88
CA HIS A 40 -9.52 23.37 -13.59
C HIS A 40 -8.60 23.37 -14.82
N GLY A 41 -9.12 22.99 -16.00
CA GLY A 41 -8.40 23.01 -17.26
C GLY A 41 -7.40 21.86 -17.44
N PRO A 42 -6.52 21.98 -18.46
CA PRO A 42 -5.49 21.01 -18.74
C PRO A 42 -4.35 21.06 -17.71
N SER A 43 -3.74 19.91 -17.45
CA SER A 43 -2.50 19.81 -16.68
C SER A 43 -1.63 18.68 -17.20
N GLU A 44 -0.33 18.81 -17.01
CA GLU A 44 0.68 17.82 -17.39
C GLU A 44 1.53 17.46 -16.17
N VAL A 45 1.85 16.18 -16.00
CA VAL A 45 2.77 15.70 -14.97
C VAL A 45 3.76 14.70 -15.56
N VAL A 46 5.00 14.72 -15.10
CA VAL A 46 5.99 13.71 -15.49
C VAL A 46 5.67 12.41 -14.76
N VAL A 47 5.52 11.33 -15.52
CA VAL A 47 5.32 9.96 -15.00
C VAL A 47 6.67 9.24 -14.88
N SER A 48 7.53 9.41 -15.88
CA SER A 48 8.89 8.89 -15.88
C SER A 48 9.83 9.87 -16.56
N PRO A 49 11.01 10.17 -15.97
CA PRO A 49 12.03 10.97 -16.64
C PRO A 49 12.77 10.19 -17.74
N ASN A 50 12.55 8.88 -17.87
CA ASN A 50 13.15 8.01 -18.88
C ASN A 50 12.06 7.19 -19.59
N ALA A 51 11.85 7.47 -20.87
CA ALA A 51 10.83 6.86 -21.71
C ALA A 51 11.14 5.40 -22.05
N ASP A 52 12.39 5.10 -22.40
CA ASP A 52 12.79 3.74 -22.76
C ASP A 52 12.64 2.78 -21.56
N TRP A 53 13.03 3.24 -20.37
CA TRP A 53 12.82 2.50 -19.14
C TRP A 53 11.33 2.28 -18.84
N TYR A 54 10.51 3.33 -18.99
CA TYR A 54 9.07 3.22 -18.76
C TYR A 54 8.45 2.18 -19.68
N GLU A 55 8.69 2.28 -20.99
CA GLU A 55 8.15 1.36 -22.00
C GLU A 55 8.62 -0.07 -21.78
N HIS A 56 9.89 -0.26 -21.41
CA HIS A 56 10.41 -1.57 -21.04
C HIS A 56 9.64 -2.17 -19.86
N VAL A 57 9.44 -1.41 -18.77
CA VAL A 57 8.78 -1.89 -17.55
C VAL A 57 7.28 -2.14 -17.77
N VAL A 58 6.58 -1.27 -18.50
CA VAL A 58 5.14 -1.48 -18.77
C VAL A 58 4.88 -2.48 -19.89
N GLY A 59 5.90 -2.86 -20.67
CA GLY A 59 5.81 -3.89 -21.70
C GLY A 59 5.65 -5.30 -21.14
N PHE A 60 5.93 -5.52 -19.86
CA PHE A 60 5.65 -6.79 -19.19
C PHE A 60 4.15 -6.94 -18.92
N ALA A 61 3.50 -7.89 -19.60
CA ALA A 61 2.08 -8.16 -19.41
C ALA A 61 1.81 -8.65 -17.96
N PRO A 62 0.90 -8.00 -17.21
CA PRO A 62 0.56 -8.45 -15.88
C PRO A 62 -0.27 -9.74 -15.94
N LEU A 63 -0.01 -10.66 -15.00
CA LEU A 63 -0.93 -11.76 -14.72
C LEU A 63 -2.04 -11.25 -13.80
N LEU A 64 -3.18 -10.96 -14.40
CA LEU A 64 -4.36 -10.44 -13.70
C LEU A 64 -5.26 -11.59 -13.28
N THR A 65 -5.72 -11.54 -12.03
CA THR A 65 -6.71 -12.48 -11.50
C THR A 65 -7.75 -11.67 -10.75
N PRO A 66 -8.90 -11.36 -11.38
CA PRO A 66 -9.96 -10.61 -10.72
C PRO A 66 -10.43 -11.33 -9.46
N PRO A 67 -10.67 -10.62 -8.34
CA PRO A 67 -11.28 -11.21 -7.16
C PRO A 67 -12.78 -11.44 -7.40
N GLU A 68 -13.42 -12.19 -6.50
CA GLU A 68 -14.87 -12.22 -6.43
C GLU A 68 -15.42 -10.81 -6.18
N ALA A 69 -16.28 -10.34 -7.09
CA ALA A 69 -16.86 -9.01 -7.00
C ALA A 69 -17.87 -8.94 -5.84
N ARG A 70 -17.68 -7.98 -4.94
CA ARG A 70 -18.58 -7.73 -3.79
C ARG A 70 -19.62 -6.65 -4.06
N LYS A 71 -19.41 -5.81 -5.08
CA LYS A 71 -20.33 -4.71 -5.43
C LYS A 71 -20.26 -4.36 -6.93
N PRO A 72 -21.35 -3.87 -7.53
CA PRO A 72 -21.31 -3.26 -8.86
C PRO A 72 -20.53 -1.94 -8.85
N VAL A 73 -20.10 -1.50 -10.03
CA VAL A 73 -19.55 -0.15 -10.25
C VAL A 73 -20.68 0.87 -10.21
N ALA A 74 -20.46 1.99 -9.51
CA ALA A 74 -21.39 3.12 -9.38
C ALA A 74 -20.73 4.45 -9.80
N GLN A 75 -19.52 4.73 -9.33
CA GLN A 75 -18.78 5.98 -9.54
C GLN A 75 -17.47 5.80 -10.33
N GLY A 76 -17.06 4.55 -10.61
CA GLY A 76 -15.82 4.21 -11.31
C GLY A 76 -14.58 4.19 -10.41
N CYS A 77 -13.45 3.77 -10.97
CA CYS A 77 -12.16 3.80 -10.28
C CYS A 77 -11.66 5.26 -10.15
N PRO A 78 -11.19 5.72 -8.97
CA PRO A 78 -10.94 4.96 -7.73
C PRO A 78 -12.06 5.06 -6.68
N PHE A 79 -13.19 5.72 -6.96
CA PHE A 79 -14.25 5.95 -5.97
C PHE A 79 -15.00 4.67 -5.58
N ASP A 80 -15.03 3.68 -6.48
CA ASP A 80 -15.52 2.34 -6.17
C ASP A 80 -14.40 1.35 -5.79
N CYS A 81 -13.15 1.81 -5.67
CA CYS A 81 -12.00 0.92 -5.48
C CYS A 81 -12.18 -0.01 -4.27
N GLY A 82 -11.69 -1.23 -4.42
CA GLY A 82 -12.12 -2.42 -3.69
C GLY A 82 -12.52 -3.52 -4.70
N PRO A 83 -13.00 -4.69 -4.26
CA PRO A 83 -13.38 -5.79 -5.15
C PRO A 83 -14.73 -5.49 -5.86
N CYS A 84 -14.77 -4.45 -6.69
CA CYS A 84 -15.91 -4.13 -7.54
C CYS A 84 -15.89 -4.97 -8.83
N THR A 85 -16.98 -4.96 -9.60
CA THR A 85 -17.07 -5.74 -10.87
C THR A 85 -16.08 -5.33 -11.96
N SER A 86 -15.42 -4.17 -11.82
CA SER A 86 -14.36 -3.70 -12.73
C SER A 86 -12.95 -3.94 -12.15
N HIS A 87 -12.81 -4.58 -10.99
CA HIS A 87 -11.52 -4.78 -10.35
C HIS A 87 -10.77 -5.96 -10.99
N GLU A 88 -9.54 -5.71 -11.43
CA GLU A 88 -8.82 -6.67 -12.30
C GLU A 88 -7.85 -7.58 -11.53
N GLN A 89 -7.54 -7.28 -10.27
CA GLN A 89 -6.51 -8.00 -9.52
C GLN A 89 -6.92 -8.24 -8.06
N GLN A 90 -6.78 -9.48 -7.59
CA GLN A 90 -6.96 -9.85 -6.20
C GLN A 90 -5.81 -9.36 -5.31
N ALA A 91 -6.07 -9.22 -4.00
CA ALA A 91 -5.06 -8.77 -3.05
C ALA A 91 -3.90 -9.77 -2.96
N GLN A 92 -2.70 -9.37 -3.41
CA GLN A 92 -1.52 -10.24 -3.42
C GLN A 92 -0.77 -10.25 -2.08
N LEU A 93 -0.70 -9.09 -1.41
CA LEU A 93 -0.13 -8.93 -0.06
C LEU A 93 -1.00 -7.92 0.70
N PRO A 94 -1.82 -8.37 1.66
CA PRO A 94 -2.55 -7.47 2.53
C PRO A 94 -1.58 -6.71 3.45
N ILE A 95 -1.63 -5.39 3.41
CA ILE A 95 -0.87 -4.49 4.28
C ILE A 95 -1.84 -3.86 5.27
N VAL A 96 -1.65 -4.12 6.56
CA VAL A 96 -2.60 -3.71 7.61
C VAL A 96 -1.90 -2.77 8.61
N PRO A 97 -2.21 -1.46 8.58
CA PRO A 97 -1.75 -0.53 9.61
C PRO A 97 -2.54 -0.77 10.90
N ILE A 98 -1.89 -1.31 11.92
CA ILE A 98 -2.55 -1.64 13.20
C ILE A 98 -2.57 -0.47 14.18
N THR A 99 -1.75 0.56 13.95
CA THR A 99 -1.74 1.77 14.77
C THR A 99 -1.35 3.01 13.99
N SER A 100 -1.81 4.19 14.43
CA SER A 100 -1.28 5.48 13.94
C SER A 100 -0.15 6.07 14.79
N ALA A 101 0.18 5.45 15.93
CA ALA A 101 1.26 5.91 16.80
C ALA A 101 2.62 5.66 16.12
N CYS A 102 3.54 6.61 16.25
CA CYS A 102 4.93 6.47 15.82
C CYS A 102 5.83 7.29 16.75
N ASN A 103 6.96 6.72 17.16
CA ASN A 103 7.95 7.42 17.98
C ASN A 103 9.07 8.05 17.14
N LEU A 104 8.83 8.28 15.85
CA LEU A 104 9.66 9.02 14.91
C LEU A 104 8.81 10.00 14.08
N ASP A 105 9.46 11.03 13.55
CA ASP A 105 8.86 12.06 12.68
C ASP A 105 9.70 12.23 11.40
N CYS A 106 9.76 11.17 10.59
CA CYS A 106 10.64 11.12 9.43
C CYS A 106 10.17 12.14 8.36
N PRO A 107 11.06 12.95 7.76
CA PRO A 107 10.68 13.98 6.78
C PRO A 107 10.12 13.39 5.47
N ILE A 108 10.40 12.12 5.20
CA ILE A 108 9.91 11.38 4.03
C ILE A 108 8.62 10.60 4.31
N CYS A 109 8.08 10.68 5.53
CA CYS A 109 6.91 9.92 5.93
C CYS A 109 5.66 10.37 5.16
N TYR A 110 5.04 9.45 4.44
CA TYR A 110 3.79 9.73 3.73
C TYR A 110 2.54 9.56 4.61
N THR A 111 2.67 8.92 5.78
CA THR A 111 1.57 8.76 6.73
C THR A 111 1.49 9.95 7.68
N HIS A 112 0.26 10.42 7.94
CA HIS A 112 0.03 11.38 9.00
C HIS A 112 -0.12 10.64 10.34
N ASN A 113 1.01 10.40 11.01
CA ASN A 113 1.02 9.73 12.31
C ASN A 113 0.38 10.63 13.39
N LYS A 114 -0.26 10.00 14.38
CA LYS A 114 -0.91 10.69 15.50
C LYS A 114 -0.58 9.92 16.78
N ASN A 115 0.07 10.61 17.72
CA ASN A 115 0.44 10.04 19.02
C ASN A 115 -0.62 10.34 20.08
N GLU A 116 -1.15 11.55 20.11
CA GLU A 116 -2.30 11.88 20.95
C GLU A 116 -3.58 11.29 20.35
N GLY A 117 -4.30 10.50 21.14
CA GLY A 117 -5.49 9.79 20.66
C GLY A 117 -5.20 8.84 19.51
N ALA A 118 -4.01 8.21 19.51
CA ALA A 118 -3.58 7.30 18.47
C ALA A 118 -4.62 6.19 18.25
N PHE A 119 -4.83 5.84 16.98
CA PHE A 119 -5.59 4.65 16.63
C PHE A 119 -4.79 3.41 17.03
N HIS A 120 -5.49 2.44 17.62
CA HIS A 120 -4.99 1.12 17.95
C HIS A 120 -6.04 0.09 17.56
N MET A 121 -5.71 -0.76 16.59
CA MET A 121 -6.59 -1.79 16.08
C MET A 121 -6.85 -2.84 17.17
N THR A 122 -8.13 -3.13 17.43
CA THR A 122 -8.47 -4.18 18.39
C THR A 122 -8.24 -5.57 17.78
N ASP A 123 -8.06 -6.57 18.64
CA ASP A 123 -8.00 -7.98 18.23
C ASP A 123 -9.23 -8.40 17.40
N ALA A 124 -10.42 -7.91 17.76
CA ALA A 124 -11.65 -8.17 17.02
C ALA A 124 -11.65 -7.56 15.61
N GLN A 125 -11.13 -6.33 15.45
CA GLN A 125 -10.99 -5.70 14.14
C GLN A 125 -9.99 -6.46 13.26
N LEU A 126 -8.84 -6.84 13.80
CA LEU A 126 -7.87 -7.66 13.06
C LEU A 126 -8.48 -9.01 12.67
N THR A 127 -9.21 -9.67 13.58
CA THR A 127 -9.87 -10.95 13.31
C THR A 127 -10.90 -10.82 12.18
N ALA A 128 -11.69 -9.73 12.15
CA ALA A 128 -12.62 -9.46 11.07
C ALA A 128 -11.90 -9.27 9.72
N ILE A 129 -10.79 -8.53 9.70
CA ILE A 129 -9.94 -8.37 8.50
C ILE A 129 -9.40 -9.73 8.03
N LEU A 130 -8.85 -10.54 8.94
CA LEU A 130 -8.34 -11.88 8.62
C LEU A 130 -9.44 -12.80 8.08
N GLY A 131 -10.66 -12.70 8.62
CA GLY A 131 -11.84 -13.39 8.09
C GLY A 131 -12.20 -12.96 6.67
N HIS A 132 -12.16 -11.66 6.37
CA HIS A 132 -12.37 -11.15 5.02
C HIS A 132 -11.31 -11.63 4.02
N LEU A 133 -10.05 -11.65 4.45
CA LEU A 133 -8.94 -12.16 3.62
C LEU A 133 -9.10 -13.65 3.34
N ARG A 134 -9.42 -14.45 4.36
CA ARG A 134 -9.69 -15.89 4.23
C ARG A 134 -10.85 -16.17 3.27
N ALA A 135 -11.91 -15.36 3.34
CA ALA A 135 -13.05 -15.51 2.43
C ALA A 135 -12.70 -15.10 0.99
N ALA A 136 -11.80 -14.14 0.80
CA ALA A 136 -11.41 -13.67 -0.53
C ALA A 136 -10.40 -14.60 -1.23
N ASP A 137 -9.42 -15.12 -0.49
CA ASP A 137 -8.42 -16.07 -0.97
C ASP A 137 -7.99 -16.99 0.19
N PRO A 138 -8.59 -18.18 0.33
CA PRO A 138 -8.31 -19.10 1.43
C PRO A 138 -6.85 -19.58 1.50
N GLU A 139 -6.18 -19.68 0.35
CA GLU A 139 -4.82 -20.21 0.24
C GLU A 139 -3.77 -19.15 0.60
N ARG A 140 -4.07 -17.88 0.34
CA ARG A 140 -3.16 -16.76 0.57
C ARG A 140 -3.11 -16.33 2.03
N ARG A 141 -2.37 -17.09 2.81
CA ARG A 141 -2.20 -16.85 4.26
C ARG A 141 -0.91 -16.08 4.58
N ILE A 142 -0.77 -14.90 3.97
CA ILE A 142 0.35 -13.97 4.18
C ILE A 142 -0.16 -12.56 4.54
N ILE A 143 0.60 -11.80 5.33
CA ILE A 143 0.24 -10.44 5.74
C ILE A 143 1.48 -9.57 6.01
N ASN A 144 1.36 -8.27 5.79
CA ASN A 144 2.28 -7.27 6.31
C ASN A 144 1.59 -6.41 7.37
N ILE A 145 2.16 -6.42 8.58
CA ILE A 145 1.74 -5.58 9.68
C ILE A 145 2.59 -4.31 9.67
N THR A 146 1.92 -3.17 9.64
CA THR A 146 2.54 -1.84 9.62
C THR A 146 1.78 -0.90 10.56
N GLY A 147 1.99 0.41 10.46
CA GLY A 147 1.26 1.43 11.19
C GLY A 147 1.86 2.81 10.91
N GLY A 148 1.95 3.63 11.96
CA GLY A 148 3.13 4.49 12.12
C GLY A 148 4.33 3.60 12.44
N GLU A 149 4.43 3.17 13.70
CA GLU A 149 5.32 2.09 14.13
C GLU A 149 4.51 0.99 14.81
N PRO A 150 4.39 -0.23 14.21
CA PRO A 150 3.53 -1.29 14.75
C PRO A 150 3.92 -1.71 16.16
N THR A 151 5.20 -1.63 16.53
CA THR A 151 5.65 -2.02 17.87
C THR A 151 5.23 -1.04 18.98
N GLN A 152 4.69 0.14 18.63
CA GLN A 152 4.04 1.07 19.55
C GLN A 152 2.60 0.65 19.91
N HIS A 153 2.02 -0.34 19.23
CA HIS A 153 0.69 -0.84 19.56
C HIS A 153 0.72 -1.57 20.94
N PRO A 154 -0.14 -1.21 21.91
CA PRO A 154 -0.11 -1.82 23.26
C PRO A 154 -0.31 -3.35 23.26
N GLN A 155 -1.04 -3.86 22.28
CA GLN A 155 -1.29 -5.29 22.09
C GLN A 155 -0.52 -5.89 20.90
N PHE A 156 0.59 -5.28 20.46
CA PHE A 156 1.34 -5.70 19.28
C PHE A 156 1.60 -7.22 19.24
N GLU A 157 2.19 -7.76 20.30
CA GLU A 157 2.53 -9.19 20.38
C GLU A 157 1.28 -10.08 20.27
N ARG A 158 0.18 -9.70 20.93
CA ARG A 158 -1.11 -10.41 20.85
C ARG A 158 -1.66 -10.42 19.43
N LEU A 159 -1.55 -9.31 18.70
CA LEU A 159 -2.02 -9.23 17.31
C LEU A 159 -1.19 -10.12 16.38
N ILE A 160 0.13 -10.23 16.60
CA ILE A 160 0.97 -11.19 15.86
C ILE A 160 0.55 -12.63 16.18
N GLU A 161 0.32 -12.95 17.45
CA GLU A 161 -0.20 -14.28 17.85
C GLU A 161 -1.54 -14.58 17.20
N ARG A 162 -2.46 -13.61 17.16
CA ARG A 162 -3.74 -13.74 16.46
C ARG A 162 -3.54 -14.11 14.98
N CYS A 163 -2.59 -13.49 14.29
CA CYS A 163 -2.27 -13.89 12.91
C CYS A 163 -1.83 -15.36 12.82
N VAL A 164 -0.99 -15.82 13.74
CA VAL A 164 -0.54 -17.22 13.80
C VAL A 164 -1.71 -18.17 14.11
N GLU A 165 -2.54 -17.85 15.11
CA GLU A 165 -3.73 -18.62 15.49
C GLU A 165 -4.71 -18.76 14.32
N GLU A 166 -4.87 -17.72 13.52
CA GLU A 166 -5.70 -17.75 12.32
C GLU A 166 -5.05 -18.57 11.20
N GLY A 167 -3.79 -18.96 11.29
CA GLY A 167 -3.07 -19.76 10.29
C GLY A 167 -2.35 -18.93 9.22
N ILE A 168 -2.01 -17.68 9.50
CA ILE A 168 -1.10 -16.89 8.66
C ILE A 168 0.31 -17.46 8.79
N HIS A 169 0.84 -18.05 7.71
CA HIS A 169 2.15 -18.72 7.72
C HIS A 169 3.31 -17.78 7.35
N ARG A 170 3.03 -16.59 6.80
CA ARG A 170 4.05 -15.56 6.55
C ARG A 170 3.55 -14.21 7.04
N ILE A 171 4.05 -13.83 8.21
CA ILE A 171 3.84 -12.52 8.81
C ILE A 171 5.10 -11.69 8.54
N THR A 172 4.92 -10.53 7.92
CA THR A 172 5.99 -9.53 7.79
C THR A 172 5.65 -8.32 8.65
N VAL A 173 6.64 -7.71 9.28
CA VAL A 173 6.45 -6.53 10.14
C VAL A 173 7.34 -5.41 9.62
N SER A 174 6.71 -4.32 9.17
CA SER A 174 7.41 -3.10 8.72
C SER A 174 7.67 -2.21 9.92
N THR A 175 8.94 -2.05 10.31
CA THR A 175 9.33 -1.36 11.55
C THR A 175 10.67 -0.64 11.38
N HIS A 176 10.85 0.47 12.11
CA HIS A 176 12.15 1.13 12.23
C HIS A 176 13.06 0.47 13.30
N GLY A 177 12.59 -0.57 14.00
CA GLY A 177 13.42 -1.46 14.83
C GLY A 177 13.92 -0.91 16.17
N LEU A 178 13.70 0.37 16.49
CA LEU A 178 14.22 1.01 17.71
C LEU A 178 13.78 0.31 19.01
N ARG A 179 12.60 -0.32 19.04
CA ARG A 179 12.16 -1.08 20.23
C ARG A 179 13.06 -2.30 20.48
N PHE A 180 13.57 -2.94 19.44
CA PHE A 180 14.45 -4.12 19.58
C PHE A 180 15.77 -3.80 20.27
N LEU A 181 16.25 -2.55 20.20
CA LEU A 181 17.45 -2.10 20.92
C LEU A 181 17.27 -2.11 22.45
N LYS A 182 16.02 -2.07 22.92
CA LYS A 182 15.68 -2.00 24.36
C LYS A 182 14.98 -3.28 24.86
N ASP A 183 14.46 -4.08 23.94
CA ASP A 183 13.61 -5.24 24.21
C ASP A 183 13.96 -6.38 23.26
N GLU A 184 15.10 -7.02 23.50
CA GLU A 184 15.57 -8.17 22.71
C GLU A 184 14.63 -9.38 22.81
N ARG A 185 13.91 -9.50 23.94
CA ARG A 185 12.90 -10.56 24.16
C ARG A 185 11.77 -10.49 23.14
N LEU A 186 11.37 -9.28 22.74
CA LEU A 186 10.39 -9.11 21.67
C LEU A 186 10.90 -9.73 20.37
N LEU A 187 12.16 -9.49 20.00
CA LEU A 187 12.74 -10.00 18.77
C LEU A 187 12.79 -11.54 18.80
N GLU A 188 13.21 -12.15 19.92
CA GLU A 188 13.17 -13.60 20.11
C GLU A 188 11.76 -14.17 19.96
N ARG A 189 10.76 -13.51 20.56
CA ARG A 189 9.35 -13.92 20.46
C ARG A 189 8.86 -13.87 19.02
N LEU A 190 9.13 -12.78 18.30
CA LEU A 190 8.78 -12.64 16.89
C LEU A 190 9.45 -13.71 16.02
N ALA A 191 10.72 -14.05 16.30
CA ALA A 191 11.43 -15.12 15.61
C ALA A 191 10.77 -16.49 15.86
N ARG A 192 10.37 -16.80 17.09
CA ARG A 192 9.64 -18.04 17.42
C ARG A 192 8.29 -18.13 16.72
N LEU A 193 7.61 -17.00 16.53
CA LEU A 193 6.35 -16.90 15.78
C LEU A 193 6.56 -16.92 14.25
N GLY A 194 7.80 -17.02 13.77
CA GLY A 194 8.13 -17.05 12.34
C GLY A 194 7.91 -15.72 11.61
N ALA A 195 7.82 -14.61 12.36
CA ALA A 195 7.68 -13.27 11.77
C ALA A 195 8.98 -12.85 11.07
N ARG A 196 8.83 -12.13 9.95
CA ARG A 196 9.94 -11.58 9.17
C ARG A 196 9.95 -10.06 9.28
N ILE A 197 11.10 -9.49 9.63
CA ILE A 197 11.24 -8.05 9.81
C ILE A 197 11.57 -7.39 8.47
N VAL A 198 10.77 -6.39 8.10
CA VAL A 198 11.07 -5.43 7.04
C VAL A 198 11.57 -4.18 7.74
N LEU A 199 12.89 -4.04 7.80
CA LEU A 199 13.54 -2.96 8.54
C LEU A 199 13.64 -1.71 7.67
N SER A 200 13.11 -0.59 8.15
CA SER A 200 13.35 0.72 7.55
C SER A 200 14.78 1.16 7.82
N PHE A 201 15.59 1.27 6.77
CA PHE A 201 16.99 1.67 6.83
C PHE A 201 17.34 2.54 5.63
N ASP A 202 17.62 3.82 5.87
CA ASP A 202 17.82 4.81 4.81
C ASP A 202 19.28 4.92 4.37
N SER A 203 20.24 4.90 5.31
CA SER A 203 21.65 5.13 5.00
C SER A 203 22.59 4.63 6.11
N PHE A 204 23.82 4.27 5.74
CA PHE A 204 24.94 4.10 6.69
C PHE A 204 25.56 5.43 7.13
N LYS A 205 25.24 6.52 6.43
CA LYS A 205 25.70 7.87 6.77
C LYS A 205 24.80 8.46 7.86
N PRO A 206 25.38 9.05 8.92
CA PRO A 206 24.61 9.73 9.96
C PRO A 206 23.83 10.96 9.46
N GLU A 207 24.36 11.64 8.43
CA GLU A 207 23.75 12.79 7.74
C GLU A 207 22.85 12.40 6.58
#